data_AF-A0A925ZNM4-F1
#
_entry.id   AF-A0A925ZNM4-F1
#
_cell.length_a   1.000
_cell.length_b   1.000
_cell.length_c   1.000
_cell.angle_alpha   90.00
_cell.angle_beta   90.00
_cell.angle_gamma   90.00
#
_symmetry.space_group_name_H-M   'P 1'
#
loop_
_entity.id
_entity.type
_entity.pdbx_description
1 polymer ?
#
loop_
_entity_poly.entity_id
_entity_poly.type
_entity_poly.pdbx_seq_one_letter_code
_entity_poly.pdbx_strand_id
1 'polypeptide(L)'
;MTSARTHRDIYRAAIEIARRHGPAARGLEAWLRALLGLLPRVAGLAELTVDDLLGLLDAAFIAPPAQFDPEWSQLPPVTARERATADDVTRTLQRQIWELHELARSHPRGDRSGGIAVLGGGQWFADDPASFIEAGLQGALGGYGLDDSSRSMVTGAELRNQLGAGASGEIVVRAIPMTHVTWDDLHSLLVCGQSYL
;
A
#
# COMPACT_ATOMS: atom_id res chain seq x y z
N MET A 1 12.95 -6.80 -26.73
CA MET A 1 11.55 -6.33 -26.62
C MET A 1 11.10 -6.54 -25.19
N THR A 2 11.16 -5.50 -24.36
CA THR A 2 10.62 -5.53 -23.01
C THR A 2 9.10 -5.53 -23.14
N SER A 3 8.44 -6.62 -22.73
CA SER A 3 6.98 -6.67 -22.69
C SER A 3 6.49 -5.54 -21.78
N ALA A 4 5.51 -4.74 -22.23
CA ALA A 4 4.94 -3.69 -21.41
C ALA A 4 4.28 -4.33 -20.18
N ARG A 5 4.69 -3.93 -18.96
CA ARG A 5 4.00 -4.34 -17.74
C ARG A 5 2.69 -3.59 -17.63
N THR A 6 1.67 -4.27 -17.16
CA THR A 6 0.37 -3.68 -16.84
C THR A 6 0.18 -3.66 -15.33
N HIS A 7 -0.70 -2.81 -14.80
CA HIS A 7 -1.11 -2.89 -13.39
C HIS A 7 -1.51 -4.29 -12.90
N ARG A 8 -2.09 -5.12 -13.78
CA ARG A 8 -2.38 -6.54 -13.50
C ARG A 8 -1.10 -7.36 -13.26
N ASP A 9 -0.07 -7.13 -14.07
CA ASP A 9 1.21 -7.81 -13.92
C ASP A 9 1.91 -7.37 -12.63
N ILE A 10 1.80 -6.08 -12.28
CA ILE A 10 2.30 -5.53 -11.02
C ILE A 10 1.60 -6.21 -9.84
N TYR A 11 0.27 -6.24 -9.86
CA TYR A 11 -0.54 -6.90 -8.83
C TYR A 11 -0.11 -8.36 -8.63
N ARG A 12 -0.10 -9.15 -9.71
CA ARG A 12 0.27 -10.57 -9.66
C ARG A 12 1.69 -10.78 -9.14
N ALA A 13 2.64 -9.95 -9.56
CA ALA A 13 4.02 -10.06 -9.10
C ALA A 13 4.15 -9.76 -7.61
N ALA A 14 3.45 -8.74 -7.10
CA ALA A 14 3.47 -8.39 -5.69
C ALA A 14 2.79 -9.44 -4.79
N ILE A 15 1.65 -9.99 -5.23
CA ILE A 15 0.99 -11.09 -4.52
C ILE A 15 1.90 -12.33 -4.49
N GLU A 16 2.58 -12.65 -5.60
CA GLU A 16 3.54 -13.75 -5.62
C GLU A 16 4.73 -13.50 -4.68
N ILE A 17 5.25 -12.26 -4.61
CA ILE A 17 6.26 -11.89 -3.61
C ILE A 17 5.76 -12.22 -2.20
N ALA A 18 4.59 -11.73 -1.82
CA ALA A 18 4.04 -11.95 -0.48
C ALA A 18 3.82 -13.44 -0.20
N ARG A 19 3.31 -14.20 -1.19
CA ARG A 19 3.08 -15.65 -1.08
C ARG A 19 4.38 -16.45 -0.90
N ARG A 20 5.47 -16.07 -1.58
CA ARG A 20 6.78 -16.74 -1.45
C ARG A 20 7.36 -16.65 -0.04
N HIS A 21 7.14 -15.53 0.65
CA HIS A 21 7.57 -15.35 2.04
C HIS A 21 6.58 -15.99 3.02
N GLY A 22 5.28 -15.90 2.74
CA GLY A 22 4.22 -16.46 3.56
C GLY A 22 3.86 -15.59 4.77
N PRO A 23 2.67 -15.79 5.37
CA PRO A 23 2.11 -14.90 6.39
C PRO A 23 2.91 -14.87 7.71
N ALA A 24 3.69 -15.91 7.99
CA ALA A 24 4.50 -16.01 9.20
C ALA A 24 5.93 -15.47 9.05
N ALA A 25 6.35 -15.03 7.85
CA ALA A 25 7.72 -14.58 7.62
C ALA A 25 8.09 -13.35 8.47
N ARG A 26 7.13 -12.43 8.64
CA ARG A 26 7.36 -11.16 9.33
C ARG A 26 6.02 -10.51 9.70
N GLY A 27 5.92 -9.98 10.93
CA GLY A 27 4.78 -9.16 11.32
C GLY A 27 4.75 -7.83 10.57
N LEU A 28 3.55 -7.27 10.35
CA LEU A 28 3.35 -6.06 9.54
C LEU A 28 4.18 -4.86 10.00
N GLU A 29 4.26 -4.59 11.32
CA GLU A 29 5.08 -3.48 11.86
C GLU A 29 6.57 -3.64 11.47
N ALA A 30 7.11 -4.86 11.61
CA ALA A 30 8.51 -5.14 11.28
C ALA A 30 8.77 -5.01 9.76
N TRP A 31 7.79 -5.38 8.94
CA TRP A 31 7.88 -5.22 7.48
C TRP A 31 7.86 -3.73 7.08
N LEU A 32 6.94 -2.92 7.62
CA LEU A 32 6.89 -1.48 7.36
C LEU A 32 8.14 -0.76 7.86
N ARG A 33 8.71 -1.16 9.01
CA ARG A 33 9.99 -0.62 9.50
C ARG A 33 11.15 -0.98 8.58
N ALA A 34 11.15 -2.16 7.96
CA ALA A 34 12.16 -2.51 6.98
C ALA A 34 11.98 -1.71 5.68
N LEU A 35 10.75 -1.54 5.22
CA LEU A 35 10.42 -0.68 4.08
C LEU A 35 10.87 0.77 4.31
N LEU A 36 10.61 1.32 5.50
CA LEU A 36 11.08 2.65 5.92
C LEU A 36 12.61 2.77 5.81
N GLY A 37 13.35 1.75 6.25
CA GLY A 37 14.81 1.71 6.14
C GLY A 37 15.34 1.59 4.70
N LEU A 38 14.50 1.16 3.75
CA LEU A 38 14.86 1.00 2.35
C LEU A 38 14.55 2.24 1.50
N LEU A 39 13.57 3.07 1.91
CA LEU A 39 13.17 4.28 1.18
C LEU A 39 14.32 5.24 0.80
N PRO A 40 15.36 5.47 1.63
CA PRO A 40 16.47 6.34 1.24
C PRO A 40 17.20 5.90 -0.04
N ARG A 41 17.11 4.63 -0.43
CA ARG A 41 17.72 4.11 -1.68
C ARG A 41 17.08 4.67 -2.94
N VAL A 42 15.81 5.11 -2.84
CA VAL A 42 15.00 5.55 -3.97
C VAL A 42 14.49 6.98 -3.82
N ALA A 43 14.68 7.62 -2.66
CA ALA A 43 14.18 8.96 -2.36
C ALA A 43 14.69 10.05 -3.33
N GLY A 44 15.84 9.85 -3.97
CA GLY A 44 16.39 10.76 -4.97
C GLY A 44 15.78 10.62 -6.38
N LEU A 45 14.91 9.62 -6.59
CA LEU A 45 14.25 9.40 -7.87
C LEU A 45 12.98 10.24 -7.98
N ALA A 46 12.76 10.82 -9.16
CA ALA A 46 11.51 11.55 -9.44
C ALA A 46 10.31 10.59 -9.50
N GLU A 47 10.52 9.40 -10.08
CA GLU A 47 9.55 8.32 -10.22
C GLU A 47 10.29 6.98 -10.05
N LEU A 48 9.57 5.97 -9.56
CA LEU A 48 10.07 4.61 -9.39
C LEU A 48 9.75 3.82 -10.66
N THR A 49 10.65 2.97 -11.13
CA THR A 49 10.23 1.94 -12.08
C THR A 49 9.38 0.89 -11.35
N VAL A 50 8.62 0.09 -12.09
CA VAL A 50 7.92 -1.06 -11.51
C VAL A 50 8.89 -2.03 -10.81
N ASP A 51 10.10 -2.18 -11.36
CA ASP A 51 11.13 -3.04 -10.74
C ASP A 51 11.64 -2.48 -9.42
N ASP A 52 11.75 -1.15 -9.29
CA ASP A 52 12.11 -0.52 -8.02
C ASP A 52 11.03 -0.77 -6.97
N LEU A 53 9.75 -0.61 -7.32
CA LEU A 53 8.63 -0.91 -6.41
C LEU A 53 8.66 -2.37 -5.95
N LEU A 54 8.66 -3.32 -6.89
CA LEU A 54 8.63 -4.75 -6.55
C LEU A 54 9.89 -5.16 -5.77
N GLY A 55 11.05 -4.60 -6.11
CA GLY A 55 12.30 -4.81 -5.40
C GLY A 55 12.25 -4.30 -3.95
N LEU A 56 11.64 -3.13 -3.70
CA LEU A 56 11.43 -2.62 -2.35
C LEU A 56 10.51 -3.52 -1.53
N LEU A 57 9.38 -3.95 -2.11
CA LEU A 57 8.41 -4.82 -1.44
C LEU A 57 9.04 -6.18 -1.06
N ASP A 58 9.77 -6.80 -1.98
CA ASP A 58 10.46 -8.07 -1.75
C ASP A 58 11.59 -7.92 -0.71
N ALA A 59 12.41 -6.88 -0.84
CA ALA A 59 13.52 -6.63 0.09
C ALA A 59 13.05 -6.36 1.52
N ALA A 60 11.87 -5.74 1.70
CA ALA A 60 11.31 -5.45 3.02
C ALA A 60 10.95 -6.72 3.83
N PHE A 61 10.85 -7.89 3.21
CA PHE A 61 10.67 -9.16 3.95
C PHE A 61 11.96 -9.65 4.64
N ILE A 62 13.13 -9.31 4.10
CA ILE A 62 14.42 -9.84 4.58
C ILE A 62 15.35 -8.78 5.19
N ALA A 63 15.19 -7.51 4.82
CA ALA A 63 16.03 -6.43 5.33
C ALA A 63 15.85 -6.25 6.85
N PRO A 64 16.87 -5.81 7.60
CA PRO A 64 16.71 -5.44 9.01
C PRO A 64 15.65 -4.34 9.18
N PRO A 65 14.68 -4.47 10.09
CA PRO A 65 13.74 -3.39 10.39
C PRO A 65 14.48 -2.17 10.94
N ALA A 66 14.16 -0.96 10.43
CA ALA A 66 14.66 0.28 11.02
C ALA A 66 14.28 0.39 12.50
N GLN A 67 15.04 1.12 13.31
CA GLN A 67 14.73 1.32 14.73
C GLN A 67 13.37 2.05 14.89
N PHE A 68 12.55 1.58 15.83
CA PHE A 68 11.31 2.27 16.20
C PHE A 68 11.66 3.55 16.97
N ASP A 69 10.98 4.65 16.63
CA ASP A 69 11.13 5.92 17.31
C ASP A 69 9.78 6.35 17.93
N PRO A 70 9.69 6.44 19.27
CA PRO A 70 8.48 6.92 19.95
C PRO A 70 8.07 8.34 19.54
N GLU A 71 9.00 9.18 19.06
CA GLU A 71 8.69 10.56 18.66
C GLU A 71 7.78 10.64 17.42
N TRP A 72 7.63 9.53 16.67
CA TRP A 72 6.67 9.44 15.57
C TRP A 72 5.22 9.68 16.01
N SER A 73 4.91 9.56 17.31
CA SER A 73 3.60 9.93 17.87
C SER A 73 3.23 11.40 17.67
N GLN A 74 4.22 12.27 17.46
CA GLN A 74 4.04 13.72 17.33
C GLN A 74 3.89 14.16 15.87
N LEU A 75 4.02 13.23 14.91
CA LEU A 75 3.93 13.55 13.50
C LEU A 75 2.47 13.90 13.13
N PRO A 76 2.23 15.03 12.46
CA PRO A 76 0.90 15.37 12.00
C PRO A 76 0.45 14.38 10.92
N PRO A 77 -0.87 14.14 10.76
CA PRO A 77 -1.40 13.42 9.63
C PRO A 77 -0.90 14.02 8.32
N VAL A 78 -0.52 13.17 7.37
CA VAL A 78 -0.28 13.62 5.99
C VAL A 78 -1.65 13.93 5.38
N THR A 79 -1.93 15.20 5.16
CA THR A 79 -3.15 15.63 4.47
C THR A 79 -2.99 15.39 2.97
N ALA A 80 -4.10 15.10 2.28
CA ALA A 80 -4.09 14.99 0.83
C ALA A 80 -3.55 16.30 0.21
N ARG A 81 -2.41 16.19 -0.47
CA ARG A 81 -1.83 17.24 -1.30
C ARG A 81 -2.05 16.90 -2.77
N GLU A 82 -1.86 17.87 -3.66
CA GLU A 82 -1.97 17.64 -5.11
C GLU A 82 -0.93 16.63 -5.63
N ARG A 83 0.24 16.55 -4.98
CA ARG A 83 1.30 15.56 -5.25
C ARG A 83 2.04 15.20 -3.98
N ALA A 84 2.20 13.91 -3.73
CA ALA A 84 2.99 13.34 -2.66
C ALA A 84 4.49 13.36 -3.01
N THR A 85 5.30 13.42 -1.97
CA THR A 85 6.76 13.37 -2.05
C THR A 85 7.31 12.15 -1.32
N ALA A 86 8.60 11.84 -1.51
CA ALA A 86 9.29 10.83 -0.71
C ALA A 86 9.17 11.08 0.80
N ASP A 87 9.19 12.35 1.23
CA ASP A 87 9.01 12.75 2.63
C ASP A 87 7.59 12.49 3.13
N ASP A 88 6.58 12.65 2.27
CA ASP A 88 5.19 12.34 2.62
C ASP A 88 4.98 10.84 2.78
N VAL A 89 5.55 10.02 1.89
CA VAL A 89 5.57 8.55 2.04
C VAL A 89 6.29 8.13 3.32
N THR A 90 7.44 8.74 3.60
CA THR A 90 8.22 8.48 4.83
C THR A 90 7.40 8.80 6.08
N ARG A 91 6.74 9.97 6.10
CA ARG A 91 5.89 10.40 7.24
C ARG A 91 4.68 9.48 7.41
N THR A 92 4.06 9.05 6.32
CA THR A 92 2.95 8.09 6.36
C THR A 92 3.40 6.76 6.96
N LEU A 93 4.56 6.22 6.56
CA LEU A 93 5.11 5.01 7.16
C LEU A 93 5.38 5.17 8.66
N GLN A 94 6.07 6.24 9.06
CA GLN A 94 6.39 6.49 10.47
C GLN A 94 5.14 6.51 11.34
N ARG A 95 4.08 7.19 10.86
CA ARG A 95 2.80 7.24 11.55
C ARG A 95 2.11 5.88 11.59
N GLN A 96 2.07 5.15 10.48
CA GLN A 96 1.47 3.81 10.43
C GLN A 96 2.20 2.82 11.35
N ILE A 97 3.52 2.88 11.41
CA ILE A 97 4.34 2.07 12.30
C ILE A 97 4.02 2.39 13.76
N TRP A 98 3.92 3.67 14.11
CA TRP A 98 3.52 4.09 15.45
C TRP A 98 2.12 3.59 15.81
N GLU A 99 1.14 3.70 14.91
CA GLU A 99 -0.21 3.20 15.12
C GLU A 99 -0.24 1.68 15.33
N LEU A 100 0.50 0.90 14.53
CA LEU A 100 0.61 -0.54 14.71
C LEU A 100 1.25 -0.94 16.03
N HIS A 101 2.27 -0.18 16.47
CA HIS A 101 2.92 -0.39 17.74
C HIS A 101 1.94 -0.20 18.92
N GLU A 102 1.15 0.86 18.88
CA GLU A 102 0.10 1.12 19.89
C GLU A 102 -1.06 0.13 19.81
N LEU A 103 -1.44 -0.30 18.61
CA LEU A 103 -2.43 -1.36 18.40
C LEU A 103 -1.98 -2.68 19.00
N ALA A 104 -0.73 -3.08 18.83
CA ALA A 104 -0.19 -4.31 19.42
C ALA A 104 -0.25 -4.29 20.96
N ARG A 105 -0.10 -3.11 21.58
CA ARG A 105 -0.18 -2.93 23.03
C ARG A 105 -1.62 -2.94 23.55
N SER A 106 -2.54 -2.29 22.83
CA SER A 106 -3.94 -2.10 23.25
C SER A 106 -4.86 -3.26 22.85
N HIS A 107 -4.57 -3.94 21.74
CA HIS A 107 -5.38 -5.00 21.14
C HIS A 107 -4.50 -6.20 20.72
N PRO A 108 -3.83 -6.88 21.68
CA PRO A 108 -2.86 -7.94 21.38
C PRO A 108 -3.47 -9.20 20.73
N ARG A 109 -4.80 -9.37 20.80
CA ARG A 109 -5.56 -10.48 20.20
C ARG A 109 -6.95 -9.97 19.81
N GLY A 110 -7.10 -9.45 18.60
CA GLY A 110 -8.38 -8.96 18.11
C GLY A 110 -8.58 -9.31 16.66
N ASP A 111 -9.75 -9.86 16.33
CA ASP A 111 -10.24 -9.92 14.96
C ASP A 111 -10.33 -8.49 14.40
N ARG A 112 -9.68 -8.25 13.26
CA ARG A 112 -9.66 -6.96 12.57
C ARG A 112 -10.68 -6.87 11.43
N SER A 113 -11.56 -7.86 11.28
CA SER A 113 -12.59 -7.91 10.23
C SER A 113 -13.49 -6.66 10.19
N GLY A 114 -13.76 -6.04 11.34
CA GLY A 114 -14.52 -4.79 11.46
C GLY A 114 -13.69 -3.51 11.37
N GLY A 115 -12.37 -3.63 11.24
CA GLY A 115 -11.41 -2.52 11.30
C GLY A 115 -11.22 -2.00 12.73
N ILE A 116 -9.97 -1.77 13.13
CA ILE A 116 -9.66 -1.14 14.42
C ILE A 116 -9.40 0.34 14.20
N ALA A 117 -10.23 1.19 14.81
CA ALA A 117 -10.02 2.63 14.79
C ALA A 117 -8.72 3.00 15.54
N VAL A 118 -7.93 3.89 14.96
CA VAL A 118 -6.67 4.37 15.55
C VAL A 118 -6.67 5.87 15.80
N LEU A 119 -5.76 6.29 16.67
CA LEU A 119 -5.57 7.68 17.05
C LEU A 119 -5.23 8.53 15.82
N GLY A 120 -6.14 9.44 15.47
CA GLY A 120 -5.99 10.37 14.36
C GLY A 120 -6.71 9.97 13.05
N GLY A 121 -7.77 9.16 13.15
CA GLY A 121 -8.86 9.17 12.15
C GLY A 121 -8.80 8.11 11.04
N GLY A 122 -8.10 7.00 11.25
CA GLY A 122 -8.04 5.86 10.32
C GLY A 122 -8.56 4.56 10.93
N GLN A 123 -8.68 3.52 10.10
CA GLN A 123 -8.98 2.15 10.52
C GLN A 123 -7.87 1.21 10.04
N TRP A 124 -7.53 0.22 10.84
CA TRP A 124 -6.60 -0.84 10.47
C TRP A 124 -7.34 -2.15 10.26
N PHE A 125 -7.18 -2.72 9.07
CA PHE A 125 -7.73 -4.03 8.71
C PHE A 125 -6.64 -5.09 8.60
N ALA A 126 -5.54 -4.80 7.90
CA ALA A 126 -4.44 -5.73 7.74
C ALA A 126 -3.67 -5.98 9.06
N ASP A 127 -3.31 -7.23 9.32
CA ASP A 127 -2.41 -7.65 10.40
C ASP A 127 -1.10 -8.28 9.89
N ASP A 128 -1.06 -8.65 8.60
CA ASP A 128 0.11 -9.19 7.93
C ASP A 128 0.50 -8.42 6.64
N PRO A 129 1.77 -8.53 6.18
CA PRO A 129 2.23 -7.84 4.97
C PRO A 129 1.49 -8.22 3.68
N ALA A 130 1.03 -9.47 3.53
CA ALA A 130 0.37 -9.91 2.31
C ALA A 130 -0.99 -9.20 2.16
N SER A 131 -1.79 -9.21 3.22
CA SER A 131 -3.07 -8.49 3.25
C SER A 131 -2.89 -6.99 3.05
N PHE A 132 -1.84 -6.39 3.64
CA PHE A 132 -1.53 -4.97 3.46
C PHE A 132 -1.14 -4.64 2.00
N ILE A 133 -0.28 -5.45 1.38
CA ILE A 133 0.14 -5.26 -0.02
C ILE A 133 -1.05 -5.42 -0.97
N GLU A 134 -1.88 -6.44 -0.74
CA GLU A 134 -3.07 -6.71 -1.54
C GLU A 134 -4.04 -5.53 -1.49
N ALA A 135 -4.48 -5.13 -0.29
CA ALA A 135 -5.37 -3.99 -0.09
C ALA A 135 -4.77 -2.69 -0.66
N GLY A 136 -3.47 -2.48 -0.46
CA GLY A 136 -2.74 -1.33 -0.98
C GLY A 136 -2.76 -1.24 -2.50
N LEU A 137 -2.47 -2.34 -3.18
CA LEU A 137 -2.47 -2.38 -4.65
C LEU A 137 -3.87 -2.33 -5.24
N GLN A 138 -4.86 -2.93 -4.57
CA GLN A 138 -6.25 -2.81 -5.00
C GLN A 138 -6.71 -1.36 -4.97
N GLY A 139 -6.47 -0.66 -3.86
CA GLY A 139 -6.88 0.73 -3.71
C GLY A 139 -6.05 1.73 -4.53
N ALA A 140 -4.76 1.49 -4.74
CA ALA A 140 -3.89 2.42 -5.47
C ALA A 140 -3.91 2.23 -6.99
N LEU A 141 -3.96 0.98 -7.48
CA LEU A 141 -3.78 0.65 -8.90
C LEU A 141 -5.02 0.02 -9.56
N GLY A 142 -6.12 -0.11 -8.81
CA GLY A 142 -7.45 -0.49 -9.32
C GLY A 142 -7.82 -1.98 -9.26
N GLY A 143 -7.09 -2.80 -8.49
CA GLY A 143 -7.43 -4.20 -8.16
C GLY A 143 -7.55 -5.19 -9.31
N TYR A 144 -7.16 -6.45 -9.08
CA TYR A 144 -7.36 -7.54 -10.06
C TYR A 144 -7.68 -8.87 -9.39
N GLY A 145 -8.81 -9.49 -9.75
CA GLY A 145 -9.08 -10.89 -9.46
C GLY A 145 -8.06 -11.79 -10.17
N LEU A 146 -7.52 -12.79 -9.47
CA LEU A 146 -6.51 -13.72 -9.99
C LEU A 146 -7.04 -14.60 -11.15
N ASP A 147 -8.36 -14.72 -11.25
CA ASP A 147 -9.15 -15.65 -12.07
C ASP A 147 -9.92 -15.00 -13.22
N ASP A 148 -9.50 -13.82 -13.69
CA ASP A 148 -9.89 -13.17 -14.95
C ASP A 148 -11.32 -13.46 -15.47
N SER A 149 -12.36 -13.29 -14.63
CA SER A 149 -13.75 -13.27 -15.08
C SER A 149 -14.69 -12.36 -14.28
N SER A 150 -14.34 -11.92 -13.06
CA SER A 150 -15.17 -10.98 -12.30
C SER A 150 -14.41 -9.74 -11.85
N ARG A 151 -14.92 -8.61 -12.34
CA ARG A 151 -14.55 -7.20 -12.13
C ARG A 151 -14.85 -6.73 -10.70
N SER A 152 -14.08 -5.77 -10.17
CA SER A 152 -14.44 -4.67 -9.21
C SER A 152 -13.17 -4.21 -8.44
N MET A 153 -12.92 -2.93 -8.07
CA MET A 153 -13.63 -1.65 -8.21
C MET A 153 -12.61 -0.53 -8.51
N VAL A 154 -13.04 0.46 -9.28
CA VAL A 154 -12.35 1.75 -9.51
C VAL A 154 -12.34 2.57 -8.21
N THR A 155 -11.31 3.39 -7.98
CA THR A 155 -11.26 4.26 -6.78
C THR A 155 -12.48 5.20 -6.72
N GLY A 156 -12.93 5.56 -5.51
CA GLY A 156 -14.05 6.50 -5.33
C GLY A 156 -13.79 7.93 -5.86
N ALA A 157 -12.54 8.26 -6.19
CA ALA A 157 -12.17 9.53 -6.82
C ALA A 157 -12.33 9.48 -8.35
N GLU A 158 -11.93 8.38 -8.99
CA GLU A 158 -12.05 8.20 -10.44
C GLU A 158 -13.51 7.95 -10.87
N LEU A 159 -14.31 7.27 -10.03
CA LEU A 159 -15.74 7.08 -10.28
C LEU A 159 -16.53 8.41 -10.30
N ARG A 160 -16.17 9.37 -9.43
CA ARG A 160 -16.83 10.69 -9.35
C ARG A 160 -16.51 11.58 -10.55
N ASN A 161 -15.29 11.50 -11.07
CA ASN A 161 -14.85 12.34 -12.19
C ASN A 161 -15.24 11.77 -13.56
N GLN A 162 -15.37 10.45 -13.71
CA GLN A 162 -15.68 9.84 -15.03
C GLN A 162 -17.18 9.74 -15.35
N LEU A 163 -18.06 9.53 -14.36
CA LEU A 163 -19.45 9.13 -14.65
C LEU A 163 -20.48 10.25 -14.59
N GLY A 164 -20.16 11.39 -13.96
CA GLY A 164 -21.22 12.31 -13.53
C GLY A 164 -22.24 11.60 -12.62
N ALA A 165 -23.14 12.35 -12.01
CA ALA A 165 -24.19 11.74 -11.20
C ALA A 165 -25.19 10.99 -12.11
N GLY A 166 -24.93 9.72 -12.46
CA GLY A 166 -25.96 8.88 -13.09
C GLY A 166 -25.57 7.70 -13.98
N ALA A 167 -24.30 7.36 -14.21
CA ALA A 167 -24.00 6.27 -15.15
C ALA A 167 -24.00 4.87 -14.48
N SER A 168 -24.98 4.03 -14.84
CA SER A 168 -24.96 2.59 -14.62
C SER A 168 -24.44 1.90 -15.89
N GLY A 169 -23.23 1.34 -15.83
CA GLY A 169 -22.64 0.57 -16.91
C GLY A 169 -21.41 -0.20 -16.42
N GLU A 170 -21.18 -1.37 -16.99
CA GLU A 170 -20.05 -2.25 -16.71
C GLU A 170 -18.73 -1.55 -17.14
N ILE A 171 -17.92 -1.08 -16.18
CA ILE A 171 -16.64 -0.44 -16.47
C ILE A 171 -15.63 -1.52 -16.88
N VAL A 172 -15.21 -1.51 -18.14
CA VAL A 172 -14.12 -2.37 -18.63
C VAL A 172 -12.81 -1.64 -18.37
N VAL A 173 -12.16 -1.92 -17.24
CA VAL A 173 -10.79 -1.45 -16.98
C VAL A 173 -9.85 -2.25 -17.88
N ARG A 174 -9.47 -1.65 -19.02
CA ARG A 174 -8.44 -2.21 -19.90
C ARG A 174 -7.13 -2.23 -19.13
N ALA A 175 -6.36 -3.31 -19.28
CA ALA A 175 -5.03 -3.40 -18.72
C ALA A 175 -4.20 -2.18 -19.18
N ILE A 176 -3.86 -1.28 -18.24
CA ILE A 176 -3.13 -0.04 -18.51
C ILE A 176 -1.63 -0.35 -18.43
N PRO A 177 -0.87 -0.09 -19.51
CA PRO A 177 0.58 -0.17 -19.44
C PRO A 177 1.12 0.77 -18.36
N MET A 178 1.90 0.22 -17.43
CA MET A 178 2.56 0.93 -16.35
C MET A 178 4.05 0.58 -16.39
N THR A 179 4.87 1.60 -16.64
CA THR A 179 6.34 1.47 -16.61
C THR A 179 6.94 2.12 -15.37
N HIS A 180 6.22 3.09 -14.79
CA HIS A 180 6.63 3.86 -13.64
C HIS A 180 5.51 3.93 -12.60
N VAL A 181 5.91 4.20 -11.37
CA VAL A 181 5.08 4.37 -10.17
C VAL A 181 5.53 5.69 -9.55
N THR A 182 4.58 6.59 -9.34
CA THR A 182 4.84 7.90 -8.74
C THR A 182 4.87 7.80 -7.21
N TRP A 183 5.33 8.86 -6.56
CA TRP A 183 5.19 8.99 -5.10
C TRP A 183 3.73 9.04 -4.66
N ASP A 184 2.81 9.52 -5.51
CA ASP A 184 1.37 9.49 -5.28
C ASP A 184 0.83 8.06 -5.25
N ASP A 185 1.27 7.22 -6.17
CA ASP A 185 0.88 5.81 -6.22
C ASP A 185 1.38 5.06 -4.99
N LEU A 186 2.63 5.29 -4.58
CA LEU A 186 3.20 4.66 -3.39
C LEU A 186 2.51 5.17 -2.10
N HIS A 187 2.23 6.46 -2.00
CA HIS A 187 1.46 7.01 -0.90
C HIS A 187 0.04 6.41 -0.83
N SER A 188 -0.62 6.29 -1.98
CA SER A 188 -1.94 5.67 -2.10
C SER A 188 -1.91 4.20 -1.69
N LEU A 189 -0.87 3.46 -2.08
CA LEU A 189 -0.68 2.06 -1.68
C LEU A 189 -0.61 1.94 -0.15
N LEU A 190 0.14 2.82 0.52
CA LEU A 190 0.25 2.79 1.98
C LEU A 190 -1.09 3.11 2.67
N VAL A 191 -1.79 4.14 2.21
CA VAL A 191 -3.08 4.56 2.78
C VAL A 191 -4.13 3.45 2.59
N CYS A 192 -4.19 2.87 1.39
CA CYS A 192 -5.10 1.78 1.07
C CYS A 192 -4.73 0.49 1.82
N GLY A 193 -3.45 0.16 1.97
CA GLY A 193 -3.01 -1.03 2.71
C GLY A 193 -3.44 -1.01 4.19
N GLN A 194 -3.55 0.18 4.77
CA GLN A 194 -4.09 0.36 6.12
C GLN A 194 -5.61 0.21 6.17
N SER A 195 -6.32 0.90 5.26
CA SER A 195 -7.74 1.23 5.42
C SER A 195 -8.70 0.49 4.48
N TYR A 196 -8.20 -0.29 3.52
CA TYR A 196 -8.99 -0.95 2.50
C TYR A 196 -9.11 -2.47 2.76
N LEU A 197 -10.25 -3.05 2.41
CA LEU A 197 -10.55 -4.49 2.42
C LEU A 197 -11.13 -4.89 1.07
#